data_AF-A0A9W7B1H1-F1
#
_entry.id   AF-A0A9W7B1H1-F1
#
_cell.length_a   1.000
_cell.length_b   1.000
_cell.length_c   1.000
_cell.angle_alpha   90.00
_cell.angle_beta   90.00
_cell.angle_gamma   90.00
#
_symmetry.space_group_name_H-M   'P 1'
#
loop_
_entity.id
_entity.type
_entity.pdbx_description
1 polymer ?
#
loop_
_entity_poly.entity_id
_entity_poly.type
_entity_poly.pdbx_seq_one_letter_code
_entity_poly.pdbx_strand_id
1 'polypeptide(L)'
;MCRTALLLLLPVTSLARLLPSEYRLSDFNHTLGSVDCPCDDVSLCEVLSNEVSTELFGFGSSNYASGPGFDWSAMTTIAWGEGTDLVCKAHSEGVRVIAAASPPLTDNQTAIDEFIQETIKSMQQNFYDGITFDWESPVDSPDDPLNTYYLDVVSQTTAALKSINPNYQVSLCAAWSPFGIDGRWYDYIGLANAVDFLYVMCYDVRSQIFDQCVASANSPINLCRKGIEEFNAAGIPNDKLVLGMPWYGYRYECVNDVFDPKASKTCEIAQVPFRGVNCSDAAGSEIAYGSIRNIVRSYDAEVFRDGYMNVPFFNYVDEGSGKIYQIWYDDAESLQGHYDFVRENGLRGAGPYRFDQVDLDSDDGVEETKEMFDALKTAAN
;
A
#
# COMPACT_ATOMS: atom_id res chain seq x y z
N MET A 1 44.83 25.01 -33.05
CA MET A 1 44.67 25.87 -31.86
C MET A 1 43.39 25.41 -31.17
N CYS A 2 43.47 24.45 -30.23
CA CYS A 2 43.50 24.65 -28.76
C CYS A 2 42.24 25.37 -28.27
N ARG A 3 41.36 24.81 -27.41
CA ARG A 3 41.59 23.89 -26.29
C ARG A 3 40.39 22.98 -26.03
N THR A 4 40.71 21.73 -25.75
CA THR A 4 39.93 20.72 -25.02
C THR A 4 39.67 21.21 -23.59
N ALA A 5 38.40 21.24 -23.16
CA ALA A 5 38.05 21.31 -21.74
C ALA A 5 37.64 19.89 -21.31
N LEU A 6 38.61 19.20 -20.72
CA LEU A 6 38.42 17.93 -20.04
C LEU A 6 37.66 18.24 -18.74
N LEU A 7 36.34 18.04 -18.71
CA LEU A 7 35.60 17.98 -17.45
C LEU A 7 35.97 16.67 -16.76
N LEU A 8 36.86 16.76 -15.78
CA LEU A 8 37.07 15.71 -14.80
C LEU A 8 35.77 15.56 -13.99
N LEU A 9 35.06 14.46 -14.24
CA LEU A 9 34.05 13.92 -13.33
C LEU A 9 34.77 13.59 -12.02
N LEU A 10 34.61 14.44 -11.01
CA LEU A 10 34.91 14.05 -9.64
C LEU A 10 33.79 13.11 -9.19
N PRO A 11 34.10 11.95 -8.60
CA PRO A 11 33.07 11.10 -8.02
C PRO A 11 32.45 11.88 -6.87
N VAL A 12 31.13 12.08 -6.91
CA VAL A 12 30.34 12.45 -5.74
C VAL A 12 30.42 11.26 -4.80
N THR A 13 31.44 11.26 -3.95
CA THR A 13 31.47 10.39 -2.79
C THR A 13 30.45 10.97 -1.82
N SER A 14 29.26 10.38 -1.80
CA SER A 14 28.34 10.54 -0.68
C SER A 14 29.11 10.12 0.56
N LEU A 15 29.56 11.10 1.35
CA LEU A 15 30.06 10.86 2.69
C LEU A 15 28.83 10.46 3.52
N ALA A 16 28.47 9.18 3.47
CA ALA A 16 27.57 8.58 4.44
C ALA A 16 28.11 8.95 5.83
N ARG A 17 27.42 9.87 6.51
CA ARG A 17 27.88 10.41 7.78
C ARG A 17 27.71 9.28 8.79
N LEU A 18 28.84 8.77 9.26
CA LEU A 18 28.87 7.62 10.15
C LEU A 18 28.02 7.91 11.42
N LEU A 19 26.99 7.09 11.68
CA LEU A 19 26.12 7.14 12.88
C LEU A 19 26.93 7.32 14.18
N PRO A 20 26.44 7.90 15.28
CA PRO A 20 27.19 7.92 16.54
C PRO A 20 27.59 6.50 16.99
N SER A 21 28.74 6.33 17.65
CA SER A 21 29.33 4.99 17.90
C SER A 21 28.46 4.05 18.74
N GLU A 22 27.60 4.59 19.60
CA GLU A 22 26.61 3.82 20.37
C GLU A 22 25.49 3.21 19.52
N TYR A 23 25.34 3.68 18.27
CA TYR A 23 24.46 3.13 17.25
C TYR A 23 25.25 2.42 16.13
N ARG A 24 26.59 2.48 16.16
CA ARG A 24 27.46 1.66 15.30
C ARG A 24 27.62 0.29 15.95
N LEU A 25 27.06 -0.71 15.31
CA LEU A 25 27.11 -2.11 15.72
C LEU A 25 28.56 -2.61 15.74
N SER A 26 29.24 -2.43 16.88
CA SER A 26 30.50 -3.10 17.17
C SER A 26 30.19 -4.36 17.97
N ASP A 27 30.49 -5.49 17.34
CA ASP A 27 30.55 -6.84 17.89
C ASP A 27 29.21 -7.48 18.28
N PHE A 28 28.52 -8.02 17.27
CA PHE A 28 27.41 -8.95 17.43
C PHE A 28 27.87 -10.25 18.09
N ASN A 29 27.49 -10.41 19.35
CA ASN A 29 27.08 -11.71 19.87
C ASN A 29 25.75 -11.49 20.62
N HIS A 30 24.65 -11.74 19.91
CA HIS A 30 23.32 -12.08 20.45
C HIS A 30 22.54 -11.04 21.26
N THR A 31 22.50 -9.76 20.85
CA THR A 31 21.44 -8.82 21.30
C THR A 31 21.21 -7.73 20.25
N LEU A 32 20.07 -7.76 19.55
CA LEU A 32 19.55 -6.60 18.82
C LEU A 32 18.68 -5.80 19.79
N GLY A 33 19.26 -4.76 20.41
CA GLY A 33 18.57 -3.94 21.40
C GLY A 33 18.55 -4.55 22.80
N SER A 34 18.27 -3.70 23.80
CA SER A 34 18.21 -4.05 25.22
C SER A 34 16.94 -4.83 25.62
N VAL A 35 16.34 -5.58 24.69
CA VAL A 35 15.04 -6.24 24.83
C VAL A 35 15.21 -7.71 24.45
N ASP A 36 14.77 -8.61 25.31
CA ASP A 36 14.83 -10.05 25.04
C ASP A 36 13.88 -10.41 23.88
N CYS A 37 14.32 -11.32 23.02
CA CYS A 37 13.49 -11.82 21.94
C CYS A 37 12.20 -12.47 22.50
N PRO A 38 11.01 -12.04 22.07
CA PRO A 38 9.73 -12.54 22.55
C PRO A 38 9.32 -13.88 21.91
N CYS A 39 9.99 -14.30 20.85
CA CYS A 39 9.67 -15.52 20.12
C CYS A 39 10.24 -16.76 20.82
N ASP A 40 9.53 -17.89 20.69
CA ASP A 40 10.00 -19.19 21.20
C ASP A 40 11.33 -19.63 20.55
N ASP A 41 11.48 -19.33 19.25
CA ASP A 41 12.74 -19.47 18.53
C ASP A 41 13.40 -18.10 18.35
N VAL A 42 14.55 -17.91 18.99
CA VAL A 42 15.26 -16.64 19.03
C VAL A 42 15.77 -16.17 17.67
N SER A 43 15.94 -17.07 16.69
CA SER A 43 16.32 -16.65 15.33
C SER A 43 15.20 -15.91 14.61
N LEU A 44 13.95 -16.05 15.06
CA LEU A 44 12.81 -15.31 14.51
C LEU A 44 12.86 -13.82 14.85
N CYS A 45 13.76 -13.38 15.73
CA CYS A 45 14.00 -11.97 16.01
C CYS A 45 15.10 -11.34 15.14
N GLU A 46 15.69 -12.11 14.22
CA GLU A 46 16.65 -11.59 13.24
C GLU A 46 15.92 -11.00 12.03
N VAL A 47 16.53 -9.98 11.42
CA VAL A 47 16.04 -9.37 10.19
C VAL A 47 16.11 -10.39 9.06
N LEU A 48 14.99 -10.61 8.37
CA LEU A 48 14.89 -11.59 7.30
C LEU A 48 15.74 -11.19 6.09
N SER A 49 16.56 -12.14 5.62
CA SER A 49 17.49 -11.96 4.49
C SER A 49 17.08 -12.72 3.23
N ASN A 50 15.82 -13.15 3.13
CA ASN A 50 15.30 -13.89 1.98
C ASN A 50 15.28 -13.01 0.73
N GLU A 51 15.91 -13.45 -0.35
CA GLU A 51 15.74 -12.79 -1.65
C GLU A 51 14.32 -13.06 -2.17
N VAL A 52 13.63 -11.99 -2.56
CA VAL A 52 12.26 -12.02 -3.07
C VAL A 52 12.28 -11.47 -4.48
N SER A 53 11.91 -12.31 -5.46
CA SER A 53 11.86 -11.89 -6.87
C SER A 53 10.62 -11.05 -7.19
N THR A 54 9.51 -11.32 -6.51
CA THR A 54 8.24 -10.61 -6.64
C THR A 54 7.67 -10.35 -5.26
N GLU A 55 7.43 -9.08 -4.93
CA GLU A 55 6.88 -8.69 -3.64
C GLU A 55 5.37 -8.98 -3.60
N LEU A 56 4.94 -9.89 -2.73
CA LEU A 56 3.54 -10.00 -2.33
C LEU A 56 3.36 -9.21 -1.04
N PHE A 57 3.32 -7.88 -1.23
CA PHE A 57 3.41 -6.89 -0.17
C PHE A 57 2.02 -6.31 0.10
N GLY A 58 1.60 -6.28 1.36
CA GLY A 58 0.34 -5.66 1.73
C GLY A 58 0.35 -5.20 3.17
N PHE A 59 -0.80 -4.73 3.63
CA PHE A 59 -0.97 -4.17 4.97
C PHE A 59 -1.71 -5.16 5.87
N GLY A 60 -1.57 -5.00 7.18
CA GLY A 60 -2.30 -5.78 8.17
C GLY A 60 -2.61 -4.97 9.42
N SER A 61 -3.54 -5.46 10.25
CA SER A 61 -3.79 -4.91 11.58
C SER A 61 -3.22 -5.78 12.71
N SER A 62 -3.16 -5.24 13.93
CA SER A 62 -2.70 -5.93 15.14
C SER A 62 -3.55 -7.14 15.54
N ASN A 63 -4.83 -7.18 15.15
CA ASN A 63 -5.69 -8.36 15.29
C ASN A 63 -5.59 -9.20 14.03
N TYR A 64 -4.41 -9.77 13.79
CA TYR A 64 -4.17 -10.43 12.53
C TYR A 64 -5.05 -11.67 12.37
N ALA A 65 -5.72 -11.73 11.22
CA ALA A 65 -6.63 -12.80 10.88
C ALA A 65 -5.83 -14.10 10.80
N SER A 66 -6.10 -15.02 11.72
CA SER A 66 -5.56 -16.37 11.70
C SER A 66 -6.73 -17.33 11.67
N GLY A 67 -6.82 -18.13 10.61
CA GLY A 67 -7.97 -18.99 10.39
C GLY A 67 -7.89 -19.74 9.06
N PRO A 68 -8.77 -20.73 8.85
CA PRO A 68 -8.87 -21.42 7.57
C PRO A 68 -9.08 -20.44 6.42
N GLY A 69 -8.34 -20.60 5.32
CA GLY A 69 -8.42 -19.73 4.14
C GLY A 69 -7.35 -18.63 4.09
N PHE A 70 -6.77 -18.27 5.23
CA PHE A 70 -5.67 -17.31 5.27
C PHE A 70 -4.34 -17.95 4.84
N ASP A 71 -3.69 -17.41 3.80
CA ASP A 71 -2.51 -18.03 3.19
C ASP A 71 -1.23 -17.20 3.38
N TRP A 72 -0.41 -17.60 4.37
CA TRP A 72 0.90 -16.98 4.62
C TRP A 72 1.90 -17.18 3.48
N SER A 73 1.75 -18.21 2.66
CA SER A 73 2.65 -18.45 1.52
C SER A 73 2.45 -17.44 0.38
N ALA A 74 1.35 -16.69 0.42
CA ALA A 74 1.03 -15.62 -0.53
C ALA A 74 1.54 -14.24 -0.06
N MET A 75 2.53 -14.19 0.82
CA MET A 75 3.01 -12.95 1.44
C MET A 75 4.53 -12.90 1.45
N THR A 76 5.08 -11.70 1.22
CA THR A 76 6.51 -11.42 1.39
C THR A 76 6.74 -10.37 2.48
N THR A 77 5.82 -9.43 2.62
CA THR A 77 5.87 -8.38 3.65
C THR A 77 4.46 -7.97 4.10
N ILE A 78 4.33 -7.75 5.41
CA ILE A 78 3.21 -7.07 6.05
C ILE A 78 3.68 -5.69 6.53
N ALA A 79 3.10 -4.65 5.96
CA ALA A 79 3.27 -3.28 6.38
C ALA A 79 2.29 -2.88 7.48
N TRP A 80 2.71 -1.92 8.31
CA TRP A 80 2.02 -1.47 9.51
C TRP A 80 1.79 -2.60 10.52
N GLY A 81 2.67 -3.60 10.50
CA GLY A 81 2.62 -4.64 11.50
C GLY A 81 2.88 -4.05 12.89
N GLU A 82 2.03 -4.42 13.83
CA GLU A 82 2.14 -4.01 15.23
C GLU A 82 2.20 -5.24 16.12
N GLY A 83 3.14 -5.21 17.07
CA GLY A 83 3.22 -6.21 18.12
C GLY A 83 4.16 -7.36 17.80
N THR A 84 4.79 -7.86 18.86
CA THR A 84 5.82 -8.90 18.79
C THR A 84 5.28 -10.27 18.39
N ASP A 85 4.02 -10.58 18.73
CA ASP A 85 3.39 -11.85 18.38
C ASP A 85 3.24 -11.98 16.85
N LEU A 86 2.90 -10.88 16.17
CA LEU A 86 2.84 -10.83 14.72
C LEU A 86 4.22 -11.08 14.10
N VAL A 87 5.26 -10.44 14.63
CA VAL A 87 6.65 -10.63 14.16
C VAL A 87 7.06 -12.10 14.26
N CYS A 88 6.87 -12.71 15.42
CA CYS A 88 7.20 -14.13 15.61
C CYS A 88 6.44 -15.03 14.64
N LYS A 89 5.14 -14.77 14.44
CA LYS A 89 4.34 -15.55 13.50
C LYS A 89 4.78 -15.34 12.06
N ALA A 90 4.92 -14.11 11.61
CA ALA A 90 5.29 -13.77 10.23
C ALA A 90 6.69 -14.30 9.89
N HIS A 91 7.67 -14.11 10.77
CA HIS A 91 9.04 -14.59 10.55
C HIS A 91 9.11 -16.12 10.51
N SER A 92 8.24 -16.82 11.26
CA SER A 92 8.15 -18.29 11.18
C SER A 92 7.70 -18.80 9.80
N GLU A 93 7.04 -17.93 9.03
CA GLU A 93 6.58 -18.18 7.66
C GLU A 93 7.50 -17.51 6.61
N GLY A 94 8.59 -16.86 7.03
CA GLY A 94 9.50 -16.12 6.14
C GLY A 94 8.93 -14.80 5.60
N VAL A 95 7.92 -14.25 6.26
CA VAL A 95 7.24 -13.00 5.90
C VAL A 95 7.80 -11.84 6.72
N ARG A 96 8.17 -10.75 6.05
CA ARG A 96 8.68 -9.55 6.72
C ARG A 96 7.58 -8.80 7.45
N VAL A 97 7.95 -8.10 8.52
CA VAL A 97 7.08 -7.12 9.18
C VAL A 97 7.75 -5.76 9.20
N ILE A 98 7.11 -4.76 8.61
CA ILE A 98 7.65 -3.40 8.55
C ILE A 98 6.72 -2.37 9.20
N ALA A 99 7.32 -1.36 9.83
CA ALA A 99 6.58 -0.32 10.53
C ALA A 99 6.08 0.79 9.60
N ALA A 100 5.07 1.53 10.04
CA ALA A 100 4.76 2.83 9.46
C ALA A 100 5.80 3.88 9.88
N ALA A 101 6.15 4.80 8.98
CA ALA A 101 7.00 5.94 9.28
C ALA A 101 6.35 7.25 8.82
N SER A 102 6.24 8.20 9.75
CA SER A 102 5.72 9.55 9.49
C SER A 102 6.85 10.56 9.69
N PRO A 103 7.52 11.00 8.62
CA PRO A 103 8.73 11.78 8.74
C PRO A 103 8.45 13.26 9.05
N PRO A 104 9.35 13.95 9.76
CA PRO A 104 9.30 15.40 9.86
C PRO A 104 9.68 16.04 8.51
N LEU A 105 8.77 16.80 7.91
CA LEU A 105 9.04 17.51 6.66
C LEU A 105 9.64 18.89 6.94
N THR A 106 10.95 18.92 7.14
CA THR A 106 11.69 20.12 7.55
C THR A 106 13.11 20.12 6.99
N ASP A 107 13.74 21.29 6.91
CA ASP A 107 15.17 21.48 6.67
C ASP A 107 16.02 21.42 7.96
N ASN A 108 15.38 21.21 9.12
CA ASN A 108 16.08 21.09 10.40
C ASN A 108 16.75 19.71 10.54
N GLN A 109 18.04 19.66 10.26
CA GLN A 109 18.86 18.44 10.37
C GLN A 109 18.76 17.77 11.74
N THR A 110 18.65 18.52 12.84
CA THR A 110 18.53 17.92 14.18
C THR A 110 17.23 17.11 14.29
N ALA A 111 16.12 17.62 13.76
CA ALA A 111 14.84 16.92 13.77
C ALA A 111 14.86 15.67 12.87
N ILE A 112 15.55 15.73 11.72
CA ILE A 112 15.80 14.58 10.85
C ILE A 112 16.63 13.52 11.59
N ASP A 113 17.73 13.93 12.24
CA ASP A 113 18.62 13.03 12.99
C ASP A 113 17.87 12.35 14.15
N GLU A 114 17.05 13.10 14.90
CA GLU A 114 16.21 12.58 15.98
C GLU A 114 15.20 11.56 15.45
N PHE A 115 14.49 11.89 14.36
CA PHE A 115 13.55 10.97 13.71
C PHE A 115 14.21 9.67 13.25
N ILE A 116 15.38 9.75 12.61
CA ILE A 116 16.14 8.57 12.16
C ILE A 116 16.53 7.70 13.36
N GLN A 117 17.01 8.31 14.44
CA GLN A 117 17.38 7.59 15.67
C GLN A 117 16.19 6.90 16.32
N GLU A 118 15.05 7.58 16.44
CA GLU A 118 13.82 7.02 16.99
C GLU A 118 13.29 5.87 16.13
N THR A 119 13.37 6.02 14.80
CA THR A 119 12.98 4.98 13.85
C THR A 119 13.83 3.72 13.99
N ILE A 120 15.17 3.87 13.99
CA ILE A 120 16.10 2.74 14.19
C ILE A 120 15.83 2.04 15.52
N LYS A 121 15.67 2.82 16.59
CA LYS A 121 15.40 2.28 17.92
C LYS A 121 14.09 1.51 17.94
N SER A 122 13.02 2.06 17.37
CA SER A 122 11.72 1.40 17.28
C SER A 122 11.80 0.08 16.51
N MET A 123 12.46 0.08 15.34
CA MET A 123 12.65 -1.14 14.54
C MET A 123 13.38 -2.24 15.32
N GLN A 124 14.49 -1.88 16.00
CA GLN A 124 15.27 -2.85 16.77
C GLN A 124 14.50 -3.38 18.00
N GLN A 125 13.74 -2.52 18.69
CA GLN A 125 12.96 -2.92 19.87
C GLN A 125 11.78 -3.83 19.53
N ASN A 126 11.24 -3.71 18.32
CA ASN A 126 10.09 -4.47 17.86
C ASN A 126 10.46 -5.56 16.85
N PHE A 127 11.76 -5.74 16.54
CA PHE A 127 12.27 -6.74 15.60
C PHE A 127 11.70 -6.62 14.17
N TYR A 128 11.43 -5.39 13.72
CA TYR A 128 10.91 -5.12 12.38
C TYR A 128 12.00 -5.20 11.30
N ASP A 129 11.62 -5.65 10.11
CA ASP A 129 12.48 -5.76 8.93
C ASP A 129 12.60 -4.48 8.13
N GLY A 130 11.96 -3.38 8.55
CA GLY A 130 11.89 -2.21 7.69
C GLY A 130 10.86 -1.16 8.10
N ILE A 131 10.67 -0.21 7.18
CA ILE A 131 9.63 0.81 7.28
C ILE A 131 8.94 1.04 5.93
N THR A 132 7.70 1.51 5.98
CA THR A 132 7.03 2.15 4.86
C THR A 132 6.70 3.59 5.21
N PHE A 133 7.06 4.51 4.32
CA PHE A 133 6.61 5.91 4.42
C PHE A 133 5.20 6.02 3.87
N ASP A 134 4.30 6.57 4.66
CA ASP A 134 2.94 6.86 4.23
C ASP A 134 2.55 8.29 4.61
N TRP A 135 2.76 9.21 3.66
CA TRP A 135 2.40 10.60 3.81
C TRP A 135 1.52 11.04 2.65
N GLU A 136 0.25 11.34 2.96
CA GLU A 136 -0.80 11.58 1.95
C GLU A 136 -1.35 13.02 1.97
N SER A 137 -0.47 14.00 2.17
CA SER A 137 -0.89 15.41 2.22
C SER A 137 -0.58 16.16 0.93
N PRO A 138 -1.28 17.28 0.64
CA PRO A 138 -1.01 18.05 -0.56
C PRO A 138 0.43 18.56 -0.65
N VAL A 139 0.95 18.60 -1.89
CA VAL A 139 2.16 19.31 -2.31
C VAL A 139 1.75 20.06 -3.57
N ASP A 140 1.73 21.39 -3.49
CA ASP A 140 0.94 22.22 -4.40
C ASP A 140 1.48 22.20 -5.84
N SER A 141 2.78 21.98 -6.00
CA SER A 141 3.46 21.96 -7.30
C SER A 141 4.78 21.19 -7.24
N PRO A 142 5.37 20.83 -8.39
CA PRO A 142 6.69 20.19 -8.43
C PRO A 142 7.81 21.01 -7.75
N ASP A 143 7.72 22.35 -7.78
CA ASP A 143 8.73 23.26 -7.21
C ASP A 143 8.50 23.58 -5.71
N ASP A 144 7.50 22.96 -5.08
CA ASP A 144 7.21 23.15 -3.66
C ASP A 144 8.39 22.63 -2.80
N PRO A 145 8.93 23.43 -1.85
CA PRO A 145 10.01 23.00 -0.96
C PRO A 145 9.75 21.71 -0.20
N LEU A 146 8.47 21.35 0.04
CA LEU A 146 8.09 20.08 0.67
C LEU A 146 8.64 18.86 -0.08
N ASN A 147 8.78 18.94 -1.41
CA ASN A 147 9.41 17.87 -2.19
C ASN A 147 10.87 17.65 -1.77
N THR A 148 11.60 18.73 -1.57
CA THR A 148 13.00 18.64 -1.13
C THR A 148 13.09 18.07 0.28
N TYR A 149 12.23 18.52 1.20
CA TYR A 149 12.25 18.03 2.58
C TYR A 149 11.85 16.56 2.68
N TYR A 150 10.83 16.15 1.92
CA TYR A 150 10.38 14.77 1.91
C TYR A 150 11.43 13.83 1.30
N LEU A 151 12.02 14.22 0.17
CA LEU A 151 13.09 13.45 -0.44
C LEU A 151 14.31 13.33 0.47
N ASP A 152 14.70 14.42 1.14
CA ASP A 152 15.87 14.45 2.02
C ASP A 152 15.73 13.52 3.22
N VAL A 153 14.62 13.62 3.97
CA VAL A 153 14.38 12.75 5.13
C VAL A 153 14.22 11.27 4.71
N VAL A 154 13.56 10.97 3.59
CA VAL A 154 13.45 9.60 3.06
C VAL A 154 14.83 9.06 2.70
N SER A 155 15.63 9.82 1.94
CA SER A 155 16.97 9.39 1.49
C SER A 155 17.93 9.15 2.66
N GLN A 156 17.94 10.07 3.64
CA GLN A 156 18.79 9.94 4.82
C GLN A 156 18.37 8.76 5.70
N THR A 157 17.06 8.54 5.88
CA THR A 157 16.54 7.40 6.63
C THR A 157 16.90 6.09 5.95
N THR A 158 16.67 5.95 4.64
CA THR A 158 17.05 4.73 3.91
C THR A 158 18.54 4.46 4.02
N ALA A 159 19.39 5.47 3.80
CA ALA A 159 20.84 5.29 3.89
C ALA A 159 21.29 4.85 5.29
N ALA A 160 20.71 5.42 6.35
CA ALA A 160 20.99 5.03 7.72
C ALA A 160 20.59 3.57 7.99
N LEU A 161 19.38 3.16 7.60
CA LEU A 161 18.90 1.78 7.75
C LEU A 161 19.76 0.79 6.97
N LYS A 162 20.02 1.03 5.69
CA LYS A 162 20.85 0.14 4.86
C LYS A 162 22.29 0.03 5.35
N SER A 163 22.82 1.06 6.04
CA SER A 163 24.16 1.01 6.66
C SER A 163 24.22 0.11 7.89
N ILE A 164 23.08 -0.11 8.56
CA ILE A 164 22.92 -0.99 9.71
C ILE A 164 22.75 -2.43 9.24
N ASN A 165 21.79 -2.65 8.35
CA ASN A 165 21.54 -3.95 7.75
C ASN A 165 21.04 -3.75 6.30
N PRO A 166 21.75 -4.25 5.28
CA PRO A 166 21.33 -4.09 3.89
C PRO A 166 19.98 -4.75 3.58
N ASN A 167 19.53 -5.69 4.42
CA ASN A 167 18.26 -6.39 4.27
C ASN A 167 17.05 -5.62 4.80
N TYR A 168 17.23 -4.48 5.50
CA TYR A 168 16.09 -3.67 5.90
C TYR A 168 15.32 -3.18 4.68
N GLN A 169 14.03 -3.51 4.58
CA GLN A 169 13.16 -3.08 3.50
C GLN A 169 12.64 -1.67 3.77
N VAL A 170 12.76 -0.78 2.79
CA VAL A 170 12.21 0.58 2.86
C VAL A 170 11.29 0.77 1.67
N SER A 171 10.00 1.00 1.93
CA SER A 171 9.01 1.29 0.90
C SER A 171 8.36 2.66 1.10
N LEU A 172 7.59 3.11 0.12
CA LEU A 172 6.83 4.35 0.19
C LEU A 172 5.49 4.20 -0.52
N CYS A 173 4.41 4.60 0.15
CA CYS A 173 3.08 4.66 -0.43
C CYS A 173 3.00 5.82 -1.43
N ALA A 174 2.59 5.50 -2.66
CA ALA A 174 2.43 6.45 -3.75
C ALA A 174 0.96 6.50 -4.17
N ALA A 175 0.49 7.69 -4.54
CA ALA A 175 -0.83 7.83 -5.14
C ALA A 175 -0.95 7.01 -6.44
N TRP A 176 -2.17 6.67 -6.86
CA TRP A 176 -2.39 5.82 -8.05
C TRP A 176 -1.86 6.42 -9.36
N SER A 177 -1.63 7.74 -9.42
CA SER A 177 -1.02 8.44 -10.55
C SER A 177 0.05 9.43 -10.06
N PRO A 178 1.18 9.59 -10.79
CA PRO A 178 2.25 10.48 -10.40
C PRO A 178 1.96 11.97 -10.69
N PHE A 179 0.93 12.28 -11.48
CA PHE A 179 0.75 13.62 -12.06
C PHE A 179 -0.23 14.49 -11.27
N GLY A 180 0.09 14.71 -9.98
CA GLY A 180 -0.61 15.68 -9.15
C GLY A 180 -2.01 15.26 -8.72
N ILE A 181 -2.34 13.97 -8.79
CA ILE A 181 -3.63 13.46 -8.35
C ILE A 181 -3.88 13.83 -6.89
N ASP A 182 -5.07 14.32 -6.59
CA ASP A 182 -5.43 14.87 -5.28
C ASP A 182 -4.51 15.98 -4.77
N GLY A 183 -3.87 16.73 -5.67
CA GLY A 183 -2.92 17.78 -5.30
C GLY A 183 -1.63 17.22 -4.69
N ARG A 184 -1.21 16.01 -5.08
CA ARG A 184 0.05 15.38 -4.63
C ARG A 184 1.09 15.44 -5.74
N TRP A 185 1.77 16.57 -5.88
CA TRP A 185 2.86 16.77 -6.85
C TRP A 185 4.23 16.32 -6.30
N TYR A 186 4.32 15.06 -5.87
CA TYR A 186 5.55 14.54 -5.26
C TYR A 186 6.68 14.32 -6.28
N ASP A 187 7.94 14.50 -5.87
CA ASP A 187 9.11 14.05 -6.62
C ASP A 187 9.24 12.52 -6.59
N TYR A 188 8.34 11.82 -7.29
CA TYR A 188 8.33 10.36 -7.32
C TYR A 188 9.61 9.77 -7.93
N ILE A 189 10.32 10.49 -8.81
CA ILE A 189 11.59 10.01 -9.38
C ILE A 189 12.66 9.96 -8.29
N GLY A 190 12.82 11.06 -7.54
CA GLY A 190 13.71 11.12 -6.39
C GLY A 190 13.35 10.07 -5.35
N LEU A 191 12.07 10.00 -4.97
CA LEU A 191 11.57 9.08 -3.95
C LEU A 191 11.77 7.62 -4.35
N ALA A 192 11.43 7.23 -5.59
CA ALA A 192 11.64 5.86 -6.07
C ALA A 192 13.12 5.46 -6.04
N ASN A 193 14.03 6.39 -6.36
CA ASN A 193 15.48 6.13 -6.27
C ASN A 193 15.97 6.00 -4.81
N ALA A 194 15.27 6.61 -3.85
CA ALA A 194 15.65 6.64 -2.44
C ALA A 194 15.14 5.44 -1.63
N VAL A 195 14.10 4.73 -2.08
CA VAL A 195 13.51 3.56 -1.39
C VAL A 195 13.72 2.27 -2.19
N ASP A 196 13.34 1.10 -1.68
CA ASP A 196 13.42 -0.17 -2.41
C ASP A 196 12.36 -0.25 -3.52
N PHE A 197 11.13 0.20 -3.26
CA PHE A 197 10.04 0.33 -4.23
C PHE A 197 8.94 1.28 -3.74
N LEU A 198 8.12 1.75 -4.67
CA LEU A 198 6.87 2.45 -4.40
C LEU A 198 5.72 1.43 -4.32
N TYR A 199 4.90 1.52 -3.29
CA TYR A 199 3.60 0.84 -3.23
C TYR A 199 2.56 1.79 -3.83
N VAL A 200 2.18 1.56 -5.09
CA VAL A 200 1.23 2.38 -5.84
C VAL A 200 -0.17 2.01 -5.41
N MET A 201 -0.83 2.88 -4.67
CA MET A 201 -2.16 2.68 -4.12
C MET A 201 -3.23 2.77 -5.21
N CYS A 202 -3.38 1.75 -6.04
CA CYS A 202 -4.43 1.73 -7.06
C CYS A 202 -5.79 1.35 -6.47
N TYR A 203 -6.27 2.22 -5.61
CA TYR A 203 -7.57 2.22 -4.99
C TYR A 203 -7.90 3.66 -4.61
N ASP A 204 -9.13 3.90 -4.21
CA ASP A 204 -9.67 5.23 -3.94
C ASP A 204 -9.50 6.15 -5.15
N VAL A 205 -9.52 5.58 -6.37
CA VAL A 205 -9.39 6.39 -7.59
C VAL A 205 -10.60 7.30 -7.79
N ARG A 206 -11.67 7.06 -7.02
CA ARG A 206 -12.88 7.86 -6.94
C ARG A 206 -12.77 8.98 -5.89
N SER A 207 -11.60 9.22 -5.28
CA SER A 207 -11.34 10.41 -4.47
C SER A 207 -11.56 11.69 -5.28
N GLN A 208 -11.29 11.62 -6.59
CA GLN A 208 -11.50 12.69 -7.56
C GLN A 208 -12.48 12.29 -8.67
N ILE A 209 -13.75 12.65 -8.51
CA ILE A 209 -14.80 12.44 -9.53
C ILE A 209 -14.98 13.73 -10.34
N PHE A 210 -14.51 13.72 -11.59
CA PHE A 210 -14.58 14.87 -12.50
C PHE A 210 -15.85 14.90 -13.37
N ASP A 211 -16.63 13.82 -13.36
CA ASP A 211 -17.80 13.63 -14.20
C ASP A 211 -19.09 13.65 -13.35
N GLN A 212 -20.01 12.71 -13.60
CA GLN A 212 -21.26 12.63 -12.86
C GLN A 212 -20.99 12.03 -11.47
N CYS A 213 -21.70 12.57 -10.48
CA CYS A 213 -21.65 12.10 -9.10
C CYS A 213 -22.43 10.79 -8.99
N VAL A 214 -21.79 9.71 -9.44
CA VAL A 214 -22.32 8.35 -9.42
C VAL A 214 -21.33 7.41 -8.73
N ALA A 215 -21.86 6.43 -8.03
CA ALA A 215 -21.07 5.33 -7.49
C ALA A 215 -20.40 4.55 -8.63
N SER A 216 -19.19 4.07 -8.41
CA SER A 216 -18.43 3.28 -9.38
C SER A 216 -17.34 2.47 -8.67
N ALA A 217 -16.63 1.64 -9.44
CA ALA A 217 -15.53 0.82 -8.99
C ALA A 217 -14.45 1.63 -8.24
N ASN A 218 -13.93 1.04 -7.15
CA ASN A 218 -12.86 1.64 -6.35
C ASN A 218 -11.50 1.53 -7.05
N SER A 219 -11.23 0.41 -7.73
CA SER A 219 -9.97 0.14 -8.42
C SER A 219 -10.13 -0.35 -9.87
N PRO A 220 -10.79 0.40 -10.76
CA PRO A 220 -11.00 -0.02 -12.14
C PRO A 220 -9.66 -0.24 -12.88
N ILE A 221 -9.52 -1.42 -13.48
CA ILE A 221 -8.28 -1.90 -14.11
C ILE A 221 -7.69 -0.94 -15.15
N ASN A 222 -8.52 -0.24 -15.91
CA ASN A 222 -8.05 0.70 -16.92
C ASN A 222 -7.36 1.93 -16.31
N LEU A 223 -7.78 2.38 -15.13
CA LEU A 223 -7.09 3.49 -14.44
C LEU A 223 -5.84 3.00 -13.73
N CYS A 224 -5.84 1.80 -13.15
CA CYS A 224 -4.63 1.21 -12.58
C CYS A 224 -3.52 1.04 -13.61
N ARG A 225 -3.86 0.47 -14.78
CA ARG A 225 -2.91 0.32 -15.89
C ARG A 225 -2.37 1.67 -16.34
N LYS A 226 -3.26 2.65 -16.52
CA LYS A 226 -2.88 4.02 -16.88
C LYS A 226 -1.92 4.63 -15.85
N GLY A 227 -2.20 4.49 -14.55
CA GLY A 227 -1.35 5.01 -13.49
C GLY A 227 0.07 4.45 -13.56
N ILE A 228 0.21 3.13 -13.73
CA ILE A 228 1.51 2.48 -13.90
C ILE A 228 2.22 2.95 -15.18
N GLU A 229 1.49 3.08 -16.30
CA GLU A 229 2.05 3.64 -17.54
C GLU A 229 2.54 5.09 -17.36
N GLU A 230 1.86 5.89 -16.54
CA GLU A 230 2.26 7.25 -16.21
C GLU A 230 3.54 7.30 -15.35
N PHE A 231 3.67 6.41 -14.36
CA PHE A 231 4.93 6.25 -13.58
C PHE A 231 6.10 5.87 -14.49
N ASN A 232 5.87 4.95 -15.43
CA ASN A 232 6.87 4.54 -16.42
C ASN A 232 7.25 5.70 -17.36
N ALA A 233 6.25 6.47 -17.81
CA ALA A 233 6.47 7.64 -18.65
C ALA A 233 7.26 8.75 -17.91
N ALA A 234 7.12 8.84 -16.58
CA ALA A 234 7.94 9.71 -15.73
C ALA A 234 9.37 9.19 -15.53
N GLY A 235 9.68 7.96 -15.93
CA GLY A 235 11.02 7.37 -15.87
C GLY A 235 11.26 6.43 -14.69
N ILE A 236 10.23 6.04 -13.96
CA ILE A 236 10.34 5.05 -12.88
C ILE A 236 10.16 3.65 -13.49
N PRO A 237 11.12 2.73 -13.33
CA PRO A 237 11.03 1.41 -13.94
C PRO A 237 10.05 0.50 -13.19
N ASN A 238 9.48 -0.49 -13.89
CA ASN A 238 8.48 -1.42 -13.34
C ASN A 238 8.99 -2.20 -12.11
N ASP A 239 10.29 -2.53 -12.04
CA ASP A 239 10.93 -3.23 -10.91
C ASP A 239 11.05 -2.37 -9.63
N LYS A 240 10.53 -1.13 -9.68
CA LYS A 240 10.35 -0.21 -8.55
C LYS A 240 8.89 0.01 -8.16
N LEU A 241 7.94 -0.66 -8.81
CA LEU A 241 6.50 -0.45 -8.61
C LEU A 241 5.84 -1.72 -8.11
N VAL A 242 5.27 -1.66 -6.91
CA VAL A 242 4.36 -2.67 -6.35
C VAL A 242 2.93 -2.15 -6.53
N LEU A 243 2.06 -2.92 -7.17
CA LEU A 243 0.66 -2.53 -7.38
C LEU A 243 -0.19 -2.86 -6.16
N GLY A 244 -0.64 -1.82 -5.46
CA GLY A 244 -1.59 -1.93 -4.36
C GLY A 244 -3.02 -2.06 -4.86
N MET A 245 -3.76 -3.02 -4.31
CA MET A 245 -5.17 -3.31 -4.63
C MET A 245 -6.05 -3.28 -3.38
N PRO A 246 -7.33 -2.89 -3.47
CA PRO A 246 -8.21 -2.87 -2.30
C PRO A 246 -8.77 -4.26 -2.05
N TRP A 247 -8.70 -4.73 -0.80
CA TRP A 247 -9.51 -5.85 -0.31
C TRP A 247 -10.74 -5.34 0.46
N TYR A 248 -11.27 -4.23 -0.03
CA TYR A 248 -12.46 -3.54 0.46
C TYR A 248 -13.21 -2.95 -0.72
N GLY A 249 -14.37 -2.38 -0.43
CA GLY A 249 -15.15 -1.61 -1.38
C GLY A 249 -15.81 -0.40 -0.71
N TYR A 250 -16.59 0.32 -1.49
CA TYR A 250 -17.36 1.46 -1.01
C TYR A 250 -18.85 1.17 -1.05
N ARG A 251 -19.51 1.47 0.08
CA ARG A 251 -20.96 1.54 0.18
C ARG A 251 -21.43 2.97 -0.01
N TYR A 252 -22.18 3.21 -1.07
CA TYR A 252 -22.77 4.51 -1.38
C TYR A 252 -24.26 4.51 -1.11
N GLU A 253 -24.77 5.56 -0.45
CA GLU A 253 -26.21 5.82 -0.38
C GLU A 253 -26.68 6.41 -1.72
N CYS A 254 -27.68 5.79 -2.34
CA CYS A 254 -28.22 6.24 -3.61
C CYS A 254 -29.28 7.32 -3.42
N VAL A 255 -29.15 8.43 -4.16
CA VAL A 255 -30.05 9.59 -4.08
C VAL A 255 -31.00 9.71 -5.28
N ASN A 256 -31.09 8.67 -6.12
CA ASN A 256 -31.98 8.66 -7.28
C ASN A 256 -33.46 8.76 -6.88
N ASP A 257 -34.25 9.54 -7.65
CA ASP A 257 -35.71 9.62 -7.47
C ASP A 257 -36.44 8.30 -7.79
N VAL A 258 -35.90 7.51 -8.74
CA VAL A 258 -36.44 6.22 -9.16
C VAL A 258 -35.31 5.20 -9.15
N PHE A 259 -35.43 4.20 -8.28
CA PHE A 259 -34.42 3.15 -8.13
C PHE A 259 -35.09 1.79 -7.90
N ASP A 260 -34.74 0.81 -8.72
CA ASP A 260 -35.10 -0.59 -8.51
C ASP A 260 -33.84 -1.34 -8.07
N PRO A 261 -33.76 -1.81 -6.81
CA PRO A 261 -32.59 -2.54 -6.32
C PRO A 261 -32.18 -3.74 -7.18
N LYS A 262 -33.12 -4.35 -7.92
CA LYS A 262 -32.88 -5.52 -8.75
C LYS A 262 -32.60 -5.20 -10.22
N ALA A 263 -32.68 -3.94 -10.65
CA ALA A 263 -32.50 -3.58 -12.05
C ALA A 263 -31.66 -2.32 -12.28
N SER A 264 -31.63 -1.40 -11.31
CA SER A 264 -30.85 -0.18 -11.38
C SER A 264 -29.35 -0.47 -11.31
N LYS A 265 -28.63 -0.03 -12.33
CA LYS A 265 -27.16 -0.13 -12.41
C LYS A 265 -26.45 1.15 -12.00
N THR A 266 -27.14 2.28 -12.04
CA THR A 266 -26.59 3.59 -11.71
C THR A 266 -27.14 4.07 -10.38
N CYS A 267 -26.24 4.41 -9.47
CA CYS A 267 -26.52 5.01 -8.17
C CYS A 267 -25.96 6.43 -8.19
N GLU A 268 -26.83 7.44 -8.21
CA GLU A 268 -26.44 8.83 -7.99
C GLU A 268 -26.06 9.00 -6.52
N ILE A 269 -24.99 9.74 -6.25
CA ILE A 269 -24.46 9.95 -4.91
C ILE A 269 -24.47 11.44 -4.54
N ALA A 270 -24.47 11.71 -3.24
CA ALA A 270 -24.39 13.07 -2.73
C ALA A 270 -23.12 13.78 -3.20
N GLN A 271 -23.21 15.09 -3.43
CA GLN A 271 -22.04 15.91 -3.73
C GLN A 271 -21.21 16.13 -2.46
N VAL A 272 -20.05 15.51 -2.41
CA VAL A 272 -19.05 15.72 -1.36
C VAL A 272 -17.78 16.25 -2.01
N PRO A 273 -17.49 17.56 -1.90
CA PRO A 273 -16.30 18.14 -2.52
C PRO A 273 -15.01 17.62 -1.89
N PHE A 274 -14.01 17.36 -2.73
CA PHE A 274 -12.67 16.97 -2.29
C PHE A 274 -11.63 17.59 -3.22
N ARG A 275 -10.67 18.34 -2.65
CA ARG A 275 -9.48 18.88 -3.35
C ARG A 275 -9.72 19.33 -4.81
N GLY A 276 -10.73 20.19 -5.01
CA GLY A 276 -11.01 20.82 -6.31
C GLY A 276 -12.08 20.13 -7.18
N VAL A 277 -12.61 18.98 -6.78
CA VAL A 277 -13.79 18.36 -7.40
C VAL A 277 -15.03 18.51 -6.53
N ASN A 278 -16.21 18.41 -7.15
CA ASN A 278 -17.49 18.53 -6.43
C ASN A 278 -17.96 17.22 -5.81
N CYS A 279 -17.41 16.08 -6.26
CA CYS A 279 -17.86 14.75 -5.89
C CYS A 279 -16.66 13.85 -5.65
N SER A 280 -16.78 12.99 -4.65
CA SER A 280 -15.75 12.04 -4.27
C SER A 280 -16.37 10.80 -3.63
N ASP A 281 -15.54 9.78 -3.47
CA ASP A 281 -15.81 8.58 -2.69
C ASP A 281 -16.20 8.84 -1.23
N ALA A 282 -15.90 10.03 -0.67
CA ALA A 282 -16.33 10.46 0.65
C ALA A 282 -17.86 10.59 0.80
N ALA A 283 -18.62 10.50 -0.30
CA ALA A 283 -20.08 10.30 -0.28
C ALA A 283 -20.49 8.88 0.17
N GLY A 284 -19.56 7.92 0.18
CA GLY A 284 -19.74 6.56 0.62
C GLY A 284 -19.00 6.24 1.92
N SER A 285 -18.93 4.96 2.25
CA SER A 285 -18.15 4.45 3.36
C SER A 285 -17.36 3.22 2.92
N GLU A 286 -16.07 3.20 3.23
CA GLU A 286 -15.22 2.02 3.10
C GLU A 286 -15.81 0.87 3.93
N ILE A 287 -15.87 -0.32 3.33
CA ILE A 287 -16.26 -1.56 4.00
C ILE A 287 -15.37 -2.72 3.54
N ALA A 288 -14.86 -3.49 4.49
CA ALA A 288 -14.02 -4.66 4.24
C ALA A 288 -14.72 -5.72 3.38
N TYR A 289 -13.97 -6.44 2.54
CA TYR A 289 -14.51 -7.52 1.70
C TYR A 289 -15.38 -8.50 2.48
N GLY A 290 -14.95 -8.99 3.64
CA GLY A 290 -15.75 -9.92 4.43
C GLY A 290 -17.07 -9.33 4.94
N SER A 291 -17.10 -8.03 5.24
CA SER A 291 -18.36 -7.34 5.55
C SER A 291 -19.27 -7.24 4.33
N ILE A 292 -18.70 -6.99 3.15
CA ILE A 292 -19.44 -6.97 1.89
C ILE A 292 -20.10 -8.33 1.61
N ARG A 293 -19.34 -9.43 1.76
CA ARG A 293 -19.86 -10.79 1.58
C ARG A 293 -20.98 -11.12 2.56
N ASN A 294 -20.85 -10.68 3.81
CA ASN A 294 -21.90 -10.79 4.81
C ASN A 294 -23.18 -10.04 4.40
N ILE A 295 -23.06 -8.85 3.81
CA ILE A 295 -24.22 -8.08 3.32
C ILE A 295 -24.87 -8.82 2.14
N VAL A 296 -24.09 -9.31 1.18
CA VAL A 296 -24.61 -10.09 0.04
C VAL A 296 -25.49 -11.25 0.53
N ARG A 297 -25.00 -12.04 1.49
CA ARG A 297 -25.76 -13.15 2.08
C ARG A 297 -26.99 -12.69 2.86
N SER A 298 -26.83 -11.68 3.72
CA SER A 298 -27.90 -11.24 4.62
C SER A 298 -29.10 -10.68 3.88
N TYR A 299 -28.86 -10.05 2.73
CA TYR A 299 -29.90 -9.42 1.91
C TYR A 299 -30.29 -10.24 0.68
N ASP A 300 -29.69 -11.43 0.46
CA ASP A 300 -29.85 -12.22 -0.77
C ASP A 300 -29.64 -11.33 -2.02
N ALA A 301 -28.57 -10.54 -1.99
CA ALA A 301 -28.35 -9.48 -2.96
C ALA A 301 -27.93 -10.03 -4.33
N GLU A 302 -28.55 -9.53 -5.39
CA GLU A 302 -28.15 -9.85 -6.77
C GLU A 302 -26.86 -9.09 -7.12
N VAL A 303 -25.79 -9.84 -7.39
CA VAL A 303 -24.50 -9.28 -7.79
C VAL A 303 -24.47 -9.08 -9.31
N PHE A 304 -24.30 -7.83 -9.71
CA PHE A 304 -24.03 -7.44 -11.09
C PHE A 304 -22.51 -7.36 -11.31
N ARG A 305 -22.09 -7.47 -12.57
CA ARG A 305 -20.71 -7.19 -12.98
C ARG A 305 -20.69 -6.14 -14.08
N ASP A 306 -19.84 -5.14 -13.92
CA ASP A 306 -19.57 -4.20 -15.00
C ASP A 306 -18.72 -4.88 -16.09
N GLY A 307 -19.22 -4.91 -17.32
CA GLY A 307 -18.56 -5.64 -18.41
C GLY A 307 -17.31 -4.96 -18.98
N TYR A 308 -17.05 -3.69 -18.64
CA TYR A 308 -15.88 -2.96 -19.10
C TYR A 308 -14.75 -2.99 -18.07
N MET A 309 -15.07 -2.75 -16.81
CA MET A 309 -14.11 -2.74 -15.71
C MET A 309 -13.87 -4.15 -15.12
N ASN A 310 -14.79 -5.08 -15.38
CA ASN A 310 -14.83 -6.42 -14.78
C ASN A 310 -15.03 -6.43 -13.25
N VAL A 311 -15.62 -5.37 -12.69
CA VAL A 311 -15.77 -5.18 -11.23
C VAL A 311 -17.20 -5.50 -10.80
N PRO A 312 -17.41 -6.26 -9.71
CA PRO A 312 -18.73 -6.56 -9.19
C PRO A 312 -19.34 -5.37 -8.42
N PHE A 313 -20.66 -5.29 -8.43
CA PHE A 313 -21.43 -4.42 -7.56
C PHE A 313 -22.80 -5.01 -7.27
N PHE A 314 -23.45 -4.56 -6.20
CA PHE A 314 -24.84 -4.93 -5.92
C PHE A 314 -25.55 -3.80 -5.20
N ASN A 315 -26.88 -3.90 -5.15
CA ASN A 315 -27.71 -2.97 -4.41
C ASN A 315 -28.45 -3.71 -3.29
N TYR A 316 -28.74 -2.99 -2.21
CA TYR A 316 -29.65 -3.47 -1.19
C TYR A 316 -30.44 -2.32 -0.57
N VAL A 317 -31.57 -2.65 0.04
CA VAL A 317 -32.38 -1.71 0.83
C VAL A 317 -32.12 -2.03 2.29
N ASP A 318 -31.58 -1.07 3.04
CA ASP A 318 -31.40 -1.21 4.47
C ASP A 318 -32.78 -1.21 5.15
N GLU A 319 -33.18 -2.34 5.74
CA GLU A 319 -34.53 -2.50 6.30
C GLU A 319 -34.82 -1.54 7.47
N GLY A 320 -33.77 -1.14 8.21
CA GLY A 320 -33.91 -0.26 9.37
C GLY A 320 -34.19 1.19 8.98
N SER A 321 -33.51 1.70 7.96
CA SER A 321 -33.61 3.10 7.52
C SER A 321 -34.48 3.30 6.28
N GLY A 322 -34.76 2.24 5.52
CA GLY A 322 -35.40 2.31 4.21
C GLY A 322 -34.52 2.92 3.12
N LYS A 323 -33.24 3.19 3.42
CA LYS A 323 -32.28 3.75 2.47
C LYS A 323 -31.79 2.70 1.48
N ILE A 324 -31.46 3.16 0.29
CA ILE A 324 -30.93 2.30 -0.77
C ILE A 324 -29.43 2.51 -0.84
N TYR A 325 -28.69 1.41 -0.88
CA TYR A 325 -27.25 1.41 -0.99
C TYR A 325 -26.81 0.64 -2.24
N GLN A 326 -25.75 1.13 -2.88
CA GLN A 326 -24.98 0.39 -3.88
C GLN A 326 -23.56 0.18 -3.37
N ILE A 327 -23.06 -1.04 -3.47
CA ILE A 327 -21.71 -1.40 -3.07
C ILE A 327 -20.91 -1.82 -4.29
N TRP A 328 -19.75 -1.19 -4.50
CA TRP A 328 -18.74 -1.59 -5.46
C TRP A 328 -17.51 -2.12 -4.72
N TYR A 329 -16.97 -3.24 -5.16
CA TYR A 329 -15.84 -3.92 -4.51
C TYR A 329 -15.09 -4.77 -5.52
N ASP A 330 -13.91 -5.23 -5.16
CA ASP A 330 -13.13 -6.16 -5.97
C ASP A 330 -13.23 -7.58 -5.41
N ASP A 331 -13.36 -8.56 -6.30
CA ASP A 331 -13.37 -9.99 -5.99
C ASP A 331 -12.19 -10.70 -6.66
N ALA A 332 -12.02 -12.00 -6.42
CA ALA A 332 -10.91 -12.75 -7.00
C ALA A 332 -10.85 -12.62 -8.53
N GLU A 333 -11.99 -12.59 -9.20
CA GLU A 333 -12.08 -12.44 -10.67
C GLU A 333 -11.63 -11.06 -11.16
N SER A 334 -12.06 -9.97 -10.50
CA SER A 334 -11.60 -8.63 -10.88
C SER A 334 -10.11 -8.46 -10.58
N LEU A 335 -9.65 -8.88 -9.39
CA LEU A 335 -8.26 -8.81 -8.95
C LEU A 335 -7.29 -9.60 -9.84
N GLN A 336 -7.70 -10.77 -10.34
CA GLN A 336 -6.90 -11.60 -11.24
C GLN A 336 -6.35 -10.81 -12.42
N GLY A 337 -7.16 -9.94 -13.04
CA GLY A 337 -6.73 -9.12 -14.17
C GLY A 337 -5.64 -8.09 -13.82
N HIS A 338 -5.61 -7.60 -12.58
CA HIS A 338 -4.58 -6.70 -12.09
C HIS A 338 -3.28 -7.45 -11.79
N TYR A 339 -3.37 -8.61 -11.16
CA TYR A 339 -2.21 -9.43 -10.83
C TYR A 339 -1.56 -10.05 -12.08
N ASP A 340 -2.37 -10.43 -13.08
CA ASP A 340 -1.86 -10.82 -14.40
C ASP A 340 -1.10 -9.67 -15.07
N PHE A 341 -1.62 -8.44 -14.99
CA PHE A 341 -0.93 -7.25 -15.50
C PHE A 341 0.44 -7.03 -14.83
N VAL A 342 0.50 -7.19 -13.51
CA VAL A 342 1.76 -7.10 -12.73
C VAL A 342 2.80 -8.06 -13.27
N ARG A 343 2.43 -9.34 -13.42
CA ARG A 343 3.31 -10.37 -13.97
C ARG A 343 3.72 -10.08 -15.41
N GLU A 344 2.75 -9.81 -16.28
CA GLU A 344 2.98 -9.60 -17.72
C GLU A 344 3.89 -8.41 -18.02
N ASN A 345 3.90 -7.40 -17.15
CA ASN A 345 4.70 -6.19 -17.32
C ASN A 345 5.96 -6.18 -16.44
N GLY A 346 6.20 -7.23 -15.65
CA GLY A 346 7.38 -7.34 -14.80
C GLY A 346 7.44 -6.25 -13.73
N LEU A 347 6.30 -5.93 -13.12
CA LEU A 347 6.27 -5.05 -11.94
C LEU A 347 6.97 -5.73 -10.76
N ARG A 348 7.44 -4.93 -9.80
CA ARG A 348 8.13 -5.43 -8.61
C ARG A 348 7.25 -6.36 -7.77
N GLY A 349 5.94 -6.18 -7.83
CA GLY A 349 5.01 -6.99 -7.06
C GLY A 349 3.59 -6.43 -7.03
N ALA A 350 2.79 -7.00 -6.14
CA ALA A 350 1.44 -6.56 -5.86
C ALA A 350 1.03 -6.90 -4.44
N GLY A 351 -0.07 -6.33 -3.97
CA GLY A 351 -0.76 -6.87 -2.81
C GLY A 351 -1.81 -5.93 -2.25
N PRO A 352 -2.43 -6.33 -1.13
CA PRO A 352 -3.64 -5.67 -0.68
C PRO A 352 -3.41 -4.57 0.34
N TYR A 353 -4.26 -3.56 0.26
CA TYR A 353 -4.76 -2.87 1.44
C TYR A 353 -6.17 -3.43 1.72
N ARG A 354 -6.36 -4.30 2.71
CA ARG A 354 -5.34 -4.98 3.52
C ARG A 354 -5.66 -6.46 3.72
N PHE A 355 -4.66 -7.27 4.07
CA PHE A 355 -4.78 -8.74 4.11
C PHE A 355 -5.91 -9.25 5.02
N ASP A 356 -6.21 -8.55 6.11
CA ASP A 356 -7.21 -8.95 7.11
C ASP A 356 -8.65 -8.48 6.79
N GLN A 357 -8.91 -7.93 5.60
CA GLN A 357 -10.27 -7.50 5.21
C GLN A 357 -11.15 -8.61 4.61
N VAL A 358 -10.66 -9.85 4.61
CA VAL A 358 -11.31 -11.04 4.05
C VAL A 358 -12.40 -11.62 4.94
N ASP A 359 -13.09 -12.67 4.48
CA ASP A 359 -14.13 -13.39 5.24
C ASP A 359 -13.63 -14.76 5.71
N LEU A 360 -13.36 -14.89 7.02
CA LEU A 360 -12.93 -16.17 7.60
C LEU A 360 -14.02 -16.85 8.44
N ASP A 361 -15.22 -16.27 8.50
CA ASP A 361 -16.26 -16.69 9.46
C ASP A 361 -17.27 -17.68 8.85
N SER A 362 -17.32 -17.80 7.52
CA SER A 362 -18.26 -18.65 6.78
C SER A 362 -17.54 -19.60 5.82
N ASP A 363 -18.11 -20.78 5.55
CA ASP A 363 -17.47 -21.78 4.66
C ASP A 363 -17.28 -21.24 3.23
N ASP A 364 -18.25 -20.49 2.72
CA ASP A 364 -18.17 -19.81 1.42
C ASP A 364 -17.18 -18.65 1.45
N GLY A 365 -17.19 -17.84 2.52
CA GLY A 365 -16.21 -16.77 2.71
C GLY A 365 -14.77 -17.27 2.76
N VAL A 366 -14.54 -18.40 3.44
CA VAL A 366 -13.23 -19.06 3.51
C VAL A 366 -12.77 -19.50 2.12
N GLU A 367 -13.67 -19.99 1.27
CA GLU A 367 -13.33 -20.37 -0.10
C GLU A 367 -13.03 -19.13 -0.96
N GLU A 368 -13.87 -18.11 -0.92
CA GLU A 368 -13.64 -16.84 -1.62
C GLU A 368 -12.32 -16.17 -1.18
N THR A 369 -11.99 -16.27 0.10
CA THR A 369 -10.70 -15.80 0.62
C THR A 369 -9.53 -16.54 0.00
N LYS A 370 -9.60 -17.87 -0.14
CA LYS A 370 -8.56 -18.64 -0.84
C LYS A 370 -8.45 -18.20 -2.30
N GLU A 371 -9.57 -17.96 -2.97
CA GLU A 371 -9.57 -17.48 -4.35
C GLU A 371 -8.87 -16.12 -4.47
N MET A 372 -9.07 -15.20 -3.52
CA MET A 372 -8.36 -13.91 -3.48
C MET A 372 -6.84 -14.09 -3.30
N PHE A 373 -6.41 -14.99 -2.41
CA PHE A 373 -5.00 -15.32 -2.22
C PHE A 373 -4.40 -16.05 -3.43
N ASP A 374 -5.15 -16.96 -4.06
CA ASP A 374 -4.74 -17.65 -5.27
C ASP A 374 -4.56 -16.68 -6.44
N ALA A 375 -5.48 -15.72 -6.59
CA ALA A 375 -5.34 -14.63 -7.54
C ALA A 375 -4.08 -13.79 -7.25
N LEU A 376 -3.83 -13.42 -5.98
CA LEU A 376 -2.63 -12.66 -5.62
C LEU A 376 -1.34 -13.40 -5.99
N LYS A 377 -1.28 -14.72 -5.77
CA LYS A 377 -0.12 -15.54 -6.13
C LYS A 377 0.18 -15.55 -7.62
N THR A 378 -0.77 -15.24 -8.50
CA THR A 378 -0.48 -15.15 -9.95
C THR A 378 0.34 -13.93 -10.33
N ALA A 379 0.47 -12.93 -9.45
CA ALA A 379 1.43 -11.85 -9.64
C ALA A 379 2.89 -12.35 -9.66
N ALA A 380 3.17 -13.45 -8.97
CA ALA A 380 4.51 -14.02 -8.81
C ALA A 380 4.78 -15.28 -9.67
N ASN A 381 3.73 -15.92 -10.20
CA ASN A 381 3.79 -17.17 -10.98
C ASN A 381 3.45 -16.92 -12.45
#